data_AF-A0A4U7AXF9-F1
#
_entry.id   AF-A0A4U7AXF9-F1
#
_cell.length_a   1.000
_cell.length_b   1.000
_cell.length_c   1.000
_cell.angle_alpha   90.00
_cell.angle_beta   90.00
_cell.angle_gamma   90.00
#
_symmetry.space_group_name_H-M   'P 1'
#
loop_
_entity.id
_entity.type
_entity.pdbx_description
1 polymer ?
#
loop_
_entity_poly.entity_id
_entity_poly.type
_entity_poly.pdbx_seq_one_letter_code
_entity_poly.pdbx_strand_id
1 'polypeptide(L)'
;MRLSIFLGALVGSSAVVAADQTLDGCKNELVYMSHTYREPYGFCLWSRLLRTTDPSYYSNDWSLTNCNCVLAFPNQARTQRAIRQPLKVGTVQEKSIRYLQNYTSDVNYLCKSFLIGGLKDVSPFSDMSPTVLTKQCKNVLYPPISRVPAADAQAENLFANNRFNGSGSISISSGNSLYLPDWDAPSGMINVYTGVEDLGNNKTQDNQYMIMGTFTESQKNVTVSQTVSSLTKGKYYHVFANEAWSCMSTAKPKNGTCEWSITAGKQQIFYRQLDGSVPYSESYPKRPYPRRYINSKGYSFTATSEEMKITFRVARPFLDDGSATWSLKNVTLTGPWDAPSK
;
A
#
# COMPACT_ATOMS: atom_id res chain seq x y z
N MET A 1 -71.82 35.28 -31.39
CA MET A 1 -70.89 34.31 -30.77
C MET A 1 -69.92 33.86 -31.85
N ARG A 2 -68.71 34.43 -31.91
CA ARG A 2 -67.62 33.99 -32.78
C ARG A 2 -66.34 33.99 -31.94
N LEU A 3 -65.77 32.80 -31.80
CA LEU A 3 -64.54 32.49 -31.09
C LEU A 3 -63.36 32.99 -31.93
N SER A 4 -62.56 33.90 -31.40
CA SER A 4 -61.23 34.21 -31.94
C SER A 4 -60.20 33.42 -31.12
N ILE A 5 -59.59 32.43 -31.76
CA ILE A 5 -58.56 31.56 -31.19
C ILE A 5 -57.23 32.34 -31.18
N PHE A 6 -56.61 32.44 -30.01
CA PHE A 6 -55.26 32.93 -29.81
C PHE A 6 -54.25 32.00 -30.49
N LEU A 7 -53.40 32.55 -31.36
CA LEU A 7 -52.12 31.94 -31.74
C LEU A 7 -51.18 31.99 -30.54
N GLY A 8 -50.93 30.84 -29.91
CA GLY A 8 -49.80 30.64 -29.02
C GLY A 8 -48.60 30.14 -29.82
N ALA A 9 -47.59 30.98 -29.99
CA ALA A 9 -46.30 30.58 -30.52
C ALA A 9 -45.64 29.58 -29.56
N LEU A 10 -45.54 28.31 -29.98
CA LEU A 10 -44.65 27.33 -29.37
C LEU A 10 -43.20 27.73 -29.67
N VAL A 11 -42.58 28.44 -28.74
CA VAL A 11 -41.12 28.54 -28.68
C VAL A 11 -40.62 27.18 -28.23
N GLY A 12 -40.23 26.34 -29.21
CA GLY A 12 -39.51 25.11 -28.94
C GLY A 12 -38.21 25.46 -28.22
N SER A 13 -38.15 25.18 -26.92
CA SER A 13 -36.90 25.18 -26.18
C SER A 13 -36.07 24.02 -26.71
N SER A 14 -35.22 24.27 -27.71
CA SER A 14 -34.13 23.38 -28.05
C SER A 14 -33.24 23.31 -26.81
N ALA A 15 -33.41 22.25 -26.03
CA ALA A 15 -32.45 21.89 -25.00
C ALA A 15 -31.10 21.74 -25.72
N VAL A 16 -30.22 22.72 -25.52
CA VAL A 16 -28.83 22.63 -25.93
C VAL A 16 -28.25 21.49 -25.10
N VAL A 17 -28.24 20.29 -25.68
CA VAL A 17 -27.46 19.17 -25.16
C VAL A 17 -26.04 19.70 -25.07
N ALA A 18 -25.52 19.83 -23.85
CA ALA A 18 -24.17 20.33 -23.64
C ALA A 18 -23.21 19.52 -24.54
N ALA A 19 -22.22 20.20 -25.14
CA ALA A 19 -21.39 19.63 -26.20
C ALA A 19 -20.67 18.32 -25.78
N ASP A 20 -20.54 18.10 -24.47
CA ASP A 20 -20.01 16.93 -23.77
C ASP A 20 -20.93 15.69 -23.79
N GLN A 21 -22.14 15.77 -24.36
CA GLN A 21 -23.07 14.62 -24.50
C GLN A 21 -23.36 14.24 -25.95
N THR A 22 -22.64 14.83 -26.90
CA THR A 22 -22.63 14.34 -28.29
C THR A 22 -21.64 13.18 -28.44
N LEU A 23 -21.83 12.33 -29.46
CA LEU A 23 -20.90 11.21 -29.70
C LEU A 23 -19.47 11.70 -29.92
N ASP A 24 -19.30 12.79 -30.67
CA ASP A 24 -17.99 13.40 -30.92
C ASP A 24 -17.39 14.00 -29.65
N GLY A 25 -18.20 14.65 -28.81
CA GLY A 25 -17.76 15.15 -27.49
C GLY A 25 -17.35 14.01 -26.55
N CYS A 26 -18.00 12.85 -26.62
CA CYS A 26 -17.74 11.69 -25.78
C CYS A 26 -16.62 10.78 -26.27
N LYS A 27 -16.08 10.98 -27.47
CA LYS A 27 -15.18 10.03 -28.13
C LYS A 27 -13.96 9.68 -27.27
N ASN A 28 -13.33 10.67 -26.66
CA ASN A 28 -12.14 10.47 -25.83
C ASN A 28 -12.45 9.71 -24.54
N GLU A 29 -13.59 10.00 -23.92
CA GLU A 29 -13.99 9.33 -22.67
C GLU A 29 -14.39 7.87 -22.90
N LEU A 30 -15.05 7.58 -24.03
CA LEU A 30 -15.37 6.21 -24.42
C LEU A 30 -14.10 5.38 -24.63
N VAL A 31 -13.09 5.95 -25.31
CA VAL A 31 -11.78 5.30 -25.50
C VAL A 31 -11.09 5.09 -24.16
N TYR A 32 -10.99 6.13 -23.33
CA TYR A 32 -10.39 6.01 -22.00
C TYR A 32 -11.03 4.89 -21.18
N MET A 33 -12.36 4.90 -21.04
CA MET A 33 -13.08 3.90 -20.26
C MET A 33 -12.91 2.48 -20.82
N SER A 34 -12.84 2.33 -22.14
CA SER A 34 -12.62 1.04 -22.81
C SER A 34 -11.25 0.41 -22.53
N HIS A 35 -10.22 1.23 -22.29
CA HIS A 35 -8.88 0.77 -21.92
C HIS A 35 -8.77 0.49 -20.42
N THR A 36 -9.46 1.28 -19.60
CA THR A 36 -9.39 1.22 -18.13
C THR A 36 -10.18 0.05 -17.57
N TYR A 37 -11.37 -0.24 -18.12
CA TYR A 37 -12.32 -1.22 -17.57
C TYR A 37 -12.69 -2.32 -18.57
N ARG A 38 -12.81 -3.56 -18.07
CA ARG A 38 -13.27 -4.72 -18.85
C ARG A 38 -14.77 -4.68 -19.15
N GLU A 39 -15.56 -4.10 -18.25
CA GLU A 39 -16.99 -3.87 -18.45
C GLU A 39 -17.34 -2.41 -18.13
N PRO A 40 -17.03 -1.46 -19.03
CA PRO A 40 -17.19 -0.03 -18.75
C PRO A 40 -18.62 0.35 -18.33
N TYR A 41 -19.62 -0.22 -19.01
CA TYR A 41 -21.03 0.04 -18.72
C TYR A 41 -21.44 -0.44 -17.31
N GLY A 42 -21.09 -1.69 -16.96
CA GLY A 42 -21.37 -2.25 -15.63
C GLY A 42 -20.68 -1.47 -14.52
N PHE A 43 -19.43 -1.07 -14.73
CA PHE A 43 -18.69 -0.23 -13.79
C PHE A 43 -19.34 1.15 -13.58
N CYS A 44 -19.85 1.78 -14.64
CA CYS A 44 -20.52 3.08 -14.54
C CYS A 44 -21.88 3.02 -13.86
N LEU A 45 -22.66 1.95 -14.07
CA LEU A 45 -23.89 1.72 -13.32
C LEU A 45 -23.60 1.56 -11.82
N TRP A 46 -22.63 0.71 -11.48
CA TRP A 46 -22.20 0.49 -10.10
C TRP A 46 -21.71 1.79 -9.43
N SER A 47 -20.89 2.57 -10.15
CA SER A 47 -20.37 3.86 -9.67
C SER A 47 -21.49 4.87 -9.36
N ARG A 48 -22.55 4.92 -10.18
CA ARG A 48 -23.72 5.76 -9.90
C ARG A 48 -24.49 5.29 -8.66
N LEU A 49 -24.70 3.99 -8.49
CA LEU A 49 -25.34 3.43 -7.29
C LEU A 49 -24.51 3.68 -6.02
N LEU A 50 -23.19 3.61 -6.14
CA LEU A 50 -22.27 3.87 -5.04
C LEU A 50 -22.43 5.31 -4.54
N ARG A 51 -22.51 6.28 -5.45
CA ARG A 51 -22.70 7.69 -5.11
C ARG A 51 -24.02 7.95 -4.38
N THR A 52 -25.10 7.27 -4.75
CA THR A 52 -26.39 7.44 -4.06
C THR A 52 -26.39 6.88 -2.64
N THR A 53 -25.49 5.92 -2.36
CA THR A 53 -25.40 5.26 -1.05
C THR A 53 -24.34 5.88 -0.15
N ASP A 54 -23.26 6.43 -0.71
CA ASP A 54 -22.23 7.19 0.01
C ASP A 54 -21.71 8.38 -0.84
N PRO A 55 -22.29 9.58 -0.67
CA PRO A 55 -21.89 10.76 -1.44
C PRO A 55 -20.49 11.28 -1.10
N SER A 56 -19.95 10.92 0.08
CA SER A 56 -18.68 11.44 0.59
C SER A 56 -17.45 10.83 -0.08
N TYR A 57 -17.65 9.69 -0.75
CA TYR A 57 -16.57 8.86 -1.27
C TYR A 57 -16.04 9.32 -2.65
N TYR A 58 -16.74 10.24 -3.33
CA TYR A 58 -16.33 10.81 -4.61
C TYR A 58 -15.94 12.29 -4.48
N SER A 59 -14.64 12.57 -4.40
CA SER A 59 -14.12 13.95 -4.47
C SER A 59 -13.64 14.39 -5.86
N ASN A 60 -13.75 13.53 -6.89
CA ASN A 60 -13.27 13.85 -8.23
C ASN A 60 -14.41 13.78 -9.26
N ASP A 61 -14.89 14.96 -9.67
CA ASP A 61 -15.90 15.18 -10.72
C ASP A 61 -15.59 14.47 -12.05
N TRP A 62 -14.33 14.10 -12.29
CA TRP A 62 -13.84 13.45 -13.51
C TRP A 62 -14.48 12.09 -13.82
N SER A 63 -14.99 11.37 -12.81
CA SER A 63 -15.63 10.06 -13.02
C SER A 63 -17.07 10.14 -13.56
N LEU A 64 -17.75 11.28 -13.37
CA LEU A 64 -19.15 11.45 -13.74
C LEU A 64 -19.32 11.74 -15.23
N THR A 65 -18.50 12.62 -15.80
CA THR A 65 -18.54 12.93 -17.24
C THR A 65 -18.28 11.68 -18.08
N ASN A 66 -17.28 10.89 -17.70
CA ASN A 66 -16.89 9.68 -18.41
C ASN A 66 -18.00 8.63 -18.36
N CYS A 67 -18.62 8.45 -17.20
CA CYS A 67 -19.73 7.54 -17.05
C CYS A 67 -21.02 8.03 -17.73
N ASN A 68 -21.26 9.33 -17.82
CA ASN A 68 -22.38 9.86 -18.62
C ASN A 68 -22.22 9.47 -20.09
N CYS A 69 -21.01 9.62 -20.65
CA CYS A 69 -20.70 9.22 -22.01
C CYS A 69 -20.88 7.71 -22.26
N VAL A 70 -20.34 6.85 -21.38
CA VAL A 70 -20.49 5.39 -21.49
C VAL A 70 -21.96 4.97 -21.41
N LEU A 71 -22.75 5.59 -20.54
CA LEU A 71 -24.17 5.26 -20.37
C LEU A 71 -25.03 5.77 -21.54
N ALA A 72 -24.65 6.88 -22.17
CA ALA A 72 -25.30 7.40 -23.38
C ALA A 72 -24.95 6.57 -24.64
N PHE A 73 -23.71 6.05 -24.71
CA PHE A 73 -23.17 5.35 -25.88
C PHE A 73 -22.55 3.98 -25.51
N PRO A 74 -23.35 3.03 -24.97
CA PRO A 74 -22.82 1.77 -24.43
C PRO A 74 -22.17 0.87 -25.49
N ASN A 75 -22.66 0.91 -26.73
CA ASN A 75 -22.15 0.08 -27.82
C ASN A 75 -20.75 0.50 -28.30
N GLN A 76 -20.37 1.75 -28.01
CA GLN A 76 -19.11 2.36 -28.40
C GLN A 76 -18.03 2.19 -27.32
N ALA A 77 -18.42 1.91 -26.07
CA ALA A 77 -17.52 1.66 -24.94
C ALA A 77 -17.15 0.17 -24.77
N ARG A 78 -16.78 -0.53 -25.86
CA ARG A 78 -16.37 -1.95 -25.81
C ARG A 78 -14.96 -2.08 -25.28
N THR A 79 -14.73 -3.03 -24.37
CA THR A 79 -13.39 -3.21 -23.78
C THR A 79 -12.33 -3.53 -24.84
N GLN A 80 -11.19 -2.85 -24.73
CA GLN A 80 -9.98 -3.13 -25.51
C GLN A 80 -8.89 -3.75 -24.65
N ARG A 81 -9.26 -4.25 -23.47
CA ARG A 81 -8.30 -4.65 -22.46
C ARG A 81 -7.71 -6.02 -22.75
N ALA A 82 -6.38 -6.08 -22.82
CA ALA A 82 -5.66 -7.34 -22.91
C ALA A 82 -5.72 -8.10 -21.58
N ILE A 83 -6.10 -9.38 -21.65
CA ILE A 83 -6.06 -10.30 -20.51
C ILE A 83 -4.61 -10.69 -20.24
N ARG A 84 -4.15 -10.49 -19.01
CA ARG A 84 -2.84 -10.89 -18.55
C ARG A 84 -2.89 -12.30 -17.97
N GLN A 85 -1.83 -13.06 -18.24
CA GLN A 85 -1.66 -14.40 -17.69
C GLN A 85 -1.52 -14.37 -16.15
N PRO A 86 -2.01 -15.40 -15.44
CA PRO A 86 -1.83 -15.52 -13.99
C PRO A 86 -0.35 -15.54 -13.61
N LEU A 87 -0.01 -14.94 -12.45
CA LEU A 87 1.34 -15.07 -11.89
C LEU A 87 1.57 -16.50 -11.39
N LYS A 88 2.57 -17.19 -11.96
CA LYS A 88 3.00 -18.54 -11.52
C LYS A 88 3.58 -18.50 -10.09
N VAL A 89 4.38 -17.50 -9.78
CA VAL A 89 5.05 -17.29 -8.48
C VAL A 89 4.77 -15.86 -8.02
N GLY A 90 4.59 -15.68 -6.71
CA GLY A 90 4.29 -14.38 -6.10
C GLY A 90 3.50 -14.53 -4.80
N THR A 91 3.48 -13.46 -4.02
CA THR A 91 2.66 -13.31 -2.82
C THR A 91 1.17 -13.41 -3.14
N VAL A 92 0.36 -13.69 -2.12
CA VAL A 92 -1.12 -13.68 -2.25
C VAL A 92 -1.62 -12.34 -2.78
N GLN A 93 -0.97 -11.23 -2.37
CA GLN A 93 -1.33 -9.90 -2.83
C GLN A 93 -1.04 -9.71 -4.32
N GLU A 94 0.19 -10.01 -4.77
CA GLU A 94 0.59 -9.84 -6.18
C GLU A 94 -0.29 -10.66 -7.11
N LYS A 95 -0.61 -11.90 -6.70
CA LYS A 95 -1.55 -12.76 -7.43
C LYS A 95 -2.94 -12.13 -7.54
N SER A 96 -3.42 -11.52 -6.45
CA SER A 96 -4.74 -10.86 -6.42
C SER A 96 -4.77 -9.56 -7.23
N ILE A 97 -3.71 -8.75 -7.16
CA ILE A 97 -3.53 -7.57 -8.00
C ILE A 97 -3.52 -7.98 -9.47
N ARG A 98 -2.72 -8.98 -9.85
CA ARG A 98 -2.66 -9.45 -11.24
C ARG A 98 -4.02 -9.95 -11.72
N TYR A 99 -4.75 -10.68 -10.88
CA TYR A 99 -6.09 -11.13 -11.19
C TYR A 99 -7.04 -9.96 -11.46
N LEU A 100 -7.09 -8.96 -10.58
CA LEU A 100 -7.96 -7.79 -10.74
C LEU A 100 -7.51 -6.85 -11.88
N GLN A 101 -6.23 -6.88 -12.24
CA GLN A 101 -5.68 -6.25 -13.45
C GLN A 101 -6.15 -6.92 -14.76
N ASN A 102 -7.01 -7.93 -14.72
CA ASN A 102 -7.77 -8.35 -15.90
C ASN A 102 -9.12 -7.61 -16.01
N TYR A 103 -9.61 -6.99 -14.92
CA TYR A 103 -10.92 -6.30 -14.86
C TYR A 103 -10.86 -4.76 -14.83
N THR A 104 -10.00 -4.16 -14.03
CA THR A 104 -9.70 -2.71 -14.10
C THR A 104 -8.21 -2.39 -13.97
N SER A 105 -7.72 -1.30 -14.56
CA SER A 105 -6.37 -0.75 -14.22
C SER A 105 -6.38 -0.06 -12.86
N ASP A 106 -7.54 0.37 -12.39
CA ASP A 106 -7.73 1.11 -11.14
C ASP A 106 -8.11 0.17 -9.99
N VAL A 107 -7.37 -0.94 -9.85
CA VAL A 107 -7.63 -2.02 -8.86
C VAL A 107 -7.84 -1.47 -7.45
N ASN A 108 -7.04 -0.48 -7.11
CA ASN A 108 -7.00 0.16 -5.81
C ASN A 108 -8.26 0.97 -5.51
N TYR A 109 -8.73 1.72 -6.52
CA TYR A 109 -9.95 2.48 -6.42
C TYR A 109 -11.14 1.54 -6.28
N LEU A 110 -11.26 0.57 -7.21
CA LEU A 110 -12.28 -0.49 -7.17
C LEU A 110 -12.36 -1.12 -5.78
N CYS A 111 -11.25 -1.58 -5.24
CA CYS A 111 -11.26 -2.34 -4.01
C CYS A 111 -11.63 -1.53 -2.77
N LYS A 112 -11.19 -0.27 -2.67
CA LYS A 112 -11.60 0.57 -1.54
C LYS A 112 -13.08 0.92 -1.64
N SER A 113 -13.53 1.35 -2.82
CA SER A 113 -14.94 1.65 -3.08
C SER A 113 -15.83 0.46 -2.76
N PHE A 114 -15.44 -0.74 -3.20
CA PHE A 114 -16.20 -1.97 -2.98
C PHE A 114 -16.22 -2.41 -1.50
N LEU A 115 -15.09 -2.37 -0.80
CA LEU A 115 -15.02 -2.80 0.60
C LEU A 115 -15.48 -1.75 1.62
N ILE A 116 -15.62 -0.48 1.24
CA ILE A 116 -15.94 0.61 2.18
C ILE A 116 -17.28 1.26 1.83
N GLY A 117 -17.60 1.48 0.55
CA GLY A 117 -18.76 2.25 0.12
C GLY A 117 -20.10 1.48 0.05
N GLY A 118 -20.35 0.55 0.96
CA GLY A 118 -21.72 0.03 1.16
C GLY A 118 -22.31 -0.92 0.10
N LEU A 119 -21.73 -1.08 -1.09
CA LEU A 119 -22.22 -1.97 -2.16
C LEU A 119 -21.42 -3.29 -2.31
N LYS A 120 -21.17 -3.96 -1.18
CA LYS A 120 -20.33 -5.19 -1.13
C LYS A 120 -20.93 -6.40 -1.84
N ASP A 121 -22.22 -6.36 -2.16
CA ASP A 121 -22.96 -7.47 -2.74
C ASP A 121 -23.26 -7.27 -4.23
N VAL A 122 -22.76 -6.18 -4.83
CA VAL A 122 -22.97 -5.87 -6.26
C VAL A 122 -21.62 -5.74 -6.96
N SER A 123 -21.28 -6.73 -7.79
CA SER A 123 -20.07 -6.67 -8.62
C SER A 123 -20.32 -5.83 -9.88
N PRO A 124 -19.39 -4.93 -10.26
CA PRO A 124 -19.45 -4.23 -11.53
C PRO A 124 -19.06 -5.10 -12.75
N PHE A 125 -18.64 -6.35 -12.53
CA PHE A 125 -18.23 -7.28 -13.58
C PHE A 125 -19.12 -8.53 -13.55
N SER A 126 -19.74 -8.83 -14.69
CA SER A 126 -20.73 -9.89 -14.85
C SER A 126 -20.17 -11.30 -14.59
N ASP A 127 -18.90 -11.53 -14.89
CA ASP A 127 -18.19 -12.81 -14.70
C ASP A 127 -17.46 -12.93 -13.36
N MET A 128 -17.56 -11.92 -12.47
CA MET A 128 -16.98 -11.95 -11.14
C MET A 128 -18.05 -11.80 -10.07
N SER A 129 -18.23 -12.82 -9.23
CA SER A 129 -19.17 -12.72 -8.11
C SER A 129 -18.67 -11.74 -7.03
N PRO A 130 -19.59 -11.10 -6.27
CA PRO A 130 -19.22 -10.21 -5.16
C PRO A 130 -18.34 -10.88 -4.11
N THR A 131 -18.52 -12.19 -3.85
CA THR A 131 -17.68 -12.98 -2.94
C THR A 131 -16.25 -13.10 -3.44
N VAL A 132 -16.06 -13.38 -4.74
CA VAL A 132 -14.74 -13.44 -5.35
C VAL A 132 -14.09 -12.06 -5.31
N LEU A 133 -14.81 -11.01 -5.71
CA LEU A 133 -14.32 -9.63 -5.66
C LEU A 133 -13.94 -9.23 -4.23
N THR A 134 -14.76 -9.59 -3.23
CA THR A 134 -14.46 -9.38 -1.80
C THR A 134 -13.16 -10.04 -1.40
N LYS A 135 -12.96 -11.31 -1.75
CA LYS A 135 -11.74 -12.05 -1.43
C LYS A 135 -10.52 -11.40 -2.06
N GLN A 136 -10.59 -11.08 -3.36
CA GLN A 136 -9.47 -10.48 -4.08
C GLN A 136 -9.15 -9.08 -3.54
N CYS A 137 -10.17 -8.25 -3.33
CA CYS A 137 -9.98 -6.93 -2.75
C CYS A 137 -9.50 -7.01 -1.31
N LYS A 138 -9.93 -7.98 -0.50
CA LYS A 138 -9.35 -8.21 0.82
C LYS A 138 -7.88 -8.62 0.73
N ASN A 139 -7.49 -9.43 -0.24
CA ASN A 139 -6.08 -9.78 -0.43
C ASN A 139 -5.24 -8.60 -0.93
N VAL A 140 -5.79 -7.75 -1.80
CA VAL A 140 -5.11 -6.53 -2.26
C VAL A 140 -4.96 -5.53 -1.13
N LEU A 141 -6.04 -5.32 -0.39
CA LEU A 141 -6.09 -4.29 0.63
C LEU A 141 -5.49 -4.76 1.97
N TYR A 142 -5.83 -5.96 2.40
CA TYR A 142 -5.44 -6.57 3.66
C TYR A 142 -4.72 -7.90 3.41
N PRO A 143 -3.56 -7.92 2.72
CA PRO A 143 -2.90 -9.18 2.46
C PRO A 143 -2.56 -9.91 3.76
N PRO A 144 -2.55 -11.25 3.72
CA PRO A 144 -2.27 -12.06 4.89
C PRO A 144 -0.91 -11.68 5.46
N ILE A 145 -0.93 -11.32 6.74
CA ILE A 145 0.25 -11.02 7.52
C ILE A 145 0.85 -12.35 8.02
N SER A 146 2.18 -12.47 8.01
CA SER A 146 2.86 -13.61 8.64
C SER A 146 2.45 -13.67 10.12
N ARG A 147 1.97 -14.82 10.59
CA ARG A 147 1.67 -14.97 12.00
C ARG A 147 2.98 -15.27 12.73
N VAL A 148 3.26 -14.53 13.79
CA VAL A 148 4.32 -14.90 14.74
C VAL A 148 3.93 -16.27 15.31
N PRO A 149 4.81 -17.29 15.28
CA PRO A 149 4.52 -18.59 15.88
C PRO A 149 4.09 -18.44 17.34
N ALA A 150 3.22 -19.33 17.83
CA ALA A 150 2.65 -19.20 19.18
C ALA A 150 3.73 -19.20 20.27
N ALA A 151 4.78 -20.01 20.09
CA ALA A 151 5.94 -20.03 21.00
C ALA A 151 6.67 -18.68 21.04
N ASP A 152 6.94 -18.09 19.87
CA ASP A 152 7.53 -16.75 19.77
C ASP A 152 6.61 -15.66 20.35
N ALA A 153 5.30 -15.77 20.16
CA ALA A 153 4.35 -14.79 20.67
C ALA A 153 4.21 -14.81 22.21
N GLN A 154 4.55 -15.94 22.85
CA GLN A 154 4.54 -16.12 24.30
C GLN A 154 5.92 -15.89 24.95
N ALA A 155 6.99 -15.92 24.16
CA ALA A 155 8.33 -15.68 24.64
C ALA A 155 8.52 -14.24 25.09
N GLU A 156 9.39 -14.04 26.08
CA GLU A 156 9.84 -12.71 26.47
C GLU A 156 10.56 -12.04 25.29
N ASN A 157 10.28 -10.76 25.10
CA ASN A 157 10.95 -9.97 24.07
C ASN A 157 12.26 -9.42 24.64
N LEU A 158 13.37 -9.83 24.05
CA LEU A 158 14.71 -9.44 24.48
C LEU A 158 15.12 -8.03 24.02
N PHE A 159 14.34 -7.39 23.15
CA PHE A 159 14.54 -5.97 22.87
C PHE A 159 13.97 -5.11 24.00
N ALA A 160 14.79 -4.25 24.58
CA ALA A 160 14.34 -3.10 25.34
C ALA A 160 13.69 -2.07 24.40
N ASN A 161 12.71 -1.33 24.92
CA ASN A 161 11.96 -0.33 24.14
C ASN A 161 11.50 -0.83 22.74
N ASN A 162 10.96 -2.05 22.70
CA ASN A 162 10.53 -2.76 21.49
C ASN A 162 9.42 -2.07 20.67
N ARG A 163 8.76 -1.06 21.25
CA ARG A 163 7.73 -0.24 20.60
C ARG A 163 8.25 1.12 20.10
N PHE A 164 9.54 1.39 20.27
CA PHE A 164 10.17 2.67 19.93
C PHE A 164 9.54 3.85 20.68
N ASN A 165 9.22 3.67 21.96
CA ASN A 165 8.79 4.75 22.85
C ASN A 165 9.87 5.83 22.87
N GLY A 166 9.52 7.02 22.39
CA GLY A 166 10.45 8.10 22.11
C GLY A 166 9.77 9.28 21.43
N SER A 167 10.55 10.22 20.90
CA SER A 167 10.03 11.41 20.22
C SER A 167 11.08 12.07 19.33
N GLY A 168 10.65 13.01 18.49
CA GLY A 168 11.53 13.87 17.71
C GLY A 168 12.11 13.17 16.48
N SER A 169 13.16 13.79 15.94
CA SER A 169 13.77 13.33 14.69
C SER A 169 15.23 13.75 14.55
N ILE A 170 15.92 13.04 13.66
CA ILE A 170 17.17 13.47 13.03
C ILE A 170 16.78 13.90 11.62
N SER A 171 16.97 15.18 11.30
CA SER A 171 16.55 15.80 10.02
C SER A 171 17.62 16.76 9.51
N ILE A 172 17.64 16.99 8.20
CA ILE A 172 18.57 17.91 7.54
C ILE A 172 18.20 19.37 7.82
N SER A 173 16.91 19.67 7.95
CA SER A 173 16.38 21.03 7.90
C SER A 173 16.00 21.63 9.25
N SER A 174 15.79 20.82 10.28
CA SER A 174 15.14 21.25 11.54
C SER A 174 15.94 20.95 12.82
N GLY A 175 17.22 20.59 12.68
CA GLY A 175 18.06 20.17 13.80
C GLY A 175 17.76 18.74 14.29
N ASN A 176 18.63 18.23 15.15
CA ASN A 176 18.53 16.87 15.70
C ASN A 176 17.92 16.94 17.11
N SER A 177 16.74 16.35 17.28
CA SER A 177 15.98 16.32 18.53
C SER A 177 15.51 14.90 18.89
N LEU A 178 16.10 13.89 18.24
CA LEU A 178 15.70 12.50 18.44
C LEU A 178 15.96 12.07 19.89
N TYR A 179 14.90 11.67 20.56
CA TYR A 179 14.93 10.93 21.81
C TYR A 179 14.41 9.52 21.54
N LEU A 180 15.31 8.53 21.57
CA LEU A 180 14.97 7.12 21.35
C LEU A 180 15.76 6.25 22.34
N PRO A 181 15.26 6.08 23.58
CA PRO A 181 15.94 5.32 24.62
C PRO A 181 16.17 3.87 24.18
N ASP A 182 17.27 3.27 24.66
CA ASP A 182 17.73 1.90 24.39
C ASP A 182 18.14 1.59 22.94
N TRP A 183 18.08 2.57 22.04
CA TRP A 183 18.49 2.40 20.65
C TRP A 183 19.62 3.37 20.28
N ASP A 184 20.66 2.82 19.65
CA ASP A 184 21.75 3.56 19.03
C ASP A 184 21.36 3.91 17.57
N ALA A 185 21.32 5.22 17.30
CA ALA A 185 20.90 5.84 16.05
C ALA A 185 21.96 6.87 15.63
N PRO A 186 23.16 6.43 15.20
CA PRO A 186 24.34 7.29 15.12
C PRO A 186 24.24 8.40 14.07
N SER A 187 23.47 8.18 13.01
CA SER A 187 23.26 9.16 11.94
C SER A 187 22.14 8.74 10.99
N GLY A 188 21.82 9.62 10.04
CA GLY A 188 20.79 9.41 9.03
C GLY A 188 19.50 10.14 9.36
N MET A 189 18.47 9.96 8.54
CA MET A 189 17.15 10.51 8.87
C MET A 189 16.30 9.46 9.58
N ILE A 190 15.93 9.79 10.82
CA ILE A 190 15.09 8.96 11.69
C ILE A 190 14.00 9.85 12.26
N ASN A 191 12.76 9.38 12.23
CA ASN A 191 11.62 10.07 12.84
C ASN A 191 10.83 9.09 13.69
N VAL A 192 10.45 9.50 14.90
CA VAL A 192 9.57 8.73 15.77
C VAL A 192 8.22 9.41 15.79
N TYR A 193 7.19 8.68 15.37
CA TYR A 193 5.82 9.19 15.31
C TYR A 193 4.92 8.46 16.30
N THR A 194 4.00 9.20 16.88
CA THR A 194 2.82 8.65 17.53
C THR A 194 1.65 8.82 16.56
N GLY A 195 1.21 7.73 15.94
CA GLY A 195 0.08 7.75 15.01
C GLY A 195 -1.21 7.27 15.65
N VAL A 196 -2.35 7.51 14.99
CA VAL A 196 -3.57 6.70 15.18
C VAL A 196 -3.67 5.82 13.93
N GLU A 197 -3.45 4.51 14.06
CA GLU A 197 -3.76 3.60 12.95
C GLU A 197 -5.28 3.50 12.83
N ASP A 198 -5.81 3.91 11.69
CA ASP A 198 -7.22 3.77 11.33
C ASP A 198 -7.49 2.30 10.95
N LEU A 199 -7.61 1.44 11.96
CA LEU A 199 -7.93 0.02 11.81
C LEU A 199 -9.46 -0.23 11.79
N GLY A 200 -10.28 0.82 11.62
CA GLY A 200 -11.74 0.79 11.82
C GLY A 200 -12.13 1.23 13.24
N ASN A 201 -13.32 0.84 13.72
CA ASN A 201 -13.98 1.32 14.95
C ASN A 201 -13.22 1.08 16.28
N ASN A 202 -11.99 0.55 16.28
CA ASN A 202 -11.17 0.40 17.47
C ASN A 202 -9.90 1.26 17.34
N LYS A 203 -10.00 2.52 17.80
CA LYS A 203 -8.87 3.43 17.97
C LYS A 203 -8.13 3.05 19.25
N THR A 204 -7.11 2.19 19.17
CA THR A 204 -6.21 1.93 20.31
C THR A 204 -5.03 2.90 20.30
N GLN A 205 -4.66 3.37 21.50
CA GLN A 205 -3.70 4.45 21.78
C GLN A 205 -2.20 4.05 21.62
N ASP A 206 -1.86 2.80 21.36
CA ASP A 206 -0.47 2.31 21.32
C ASP A 206 0.08 2.15 19.90
N ASN A 207 0.18 3.27 19.17
CA ASN A 207 0.54 3.29 17.75
C ASN A 207 1.82 4.09 17.47
N GLN A 208 2.82 3.89 18.31
CA GLN A 208 4.15 4.42 18.09
C GLN A 208 4.90 3.61 17.02
N TYR A 209 5.61 4.31 16.14
CA TYR A 209 6.45 3.68 15.13
C TYR A 209 7.63 4.60 14.78
N MET A 210 8.70 3.98 14.32
CA MET A 210 9.88 4.67 13.81
C MET A 210 9.88 4.63 12.28
N ILE A 211 10.33 5.71 11.63
CA ILE A 211 10.66 5.74 10.20
C ILE A 211 12.14 6.06 10.05
N MET A 212 12.85 5.21 9.32
CA MET A 212 14.19 5.46 8.80
C MET A 212 14.07 5.83 7.32
N GLY A 213 14.93 6.71 6.80
CA GLY A 213 14.97 6.90 5.36
C GLY A 213 16.17 7.66 4.81
N THR A 214 16.31 7.65 3.50
CA THR A 214 17.45 8.19 2.77
C THR A 214 17.00 9.30 1.83
N PHE A 215 17.50 10.53 1.99
CA PHE A 215 17.16 11.65 1.08
C PHE A 215 18.38 12.35 0.48
N THR A 216 19.52 12.33 1.16
CA THR A 216 20.75 13.00 0.71
C THR A 216 21.96 12.09 0.82
N GLU A 217 23.10 12.55 0.30
CA GLU A 217 24.37 11.81 0.32
C GLU A 217 24.83 11.50 1.75
N SER A 218 24.65 12.43 2.68
CA SER A 218 24.93 12.21 4.09
C SER A 218 23.96 11.24 4.78
N GLN A 219 22.84 10.90 4.13
CA GLN A 219 21.78 10.03 4.65
C GLN A 219 21.52 8.81 3.76
N LYS A 220 22.44 8.50 2.83
CA LYS A 220 22.27 7.36 1.91
C LYS A 220 22.37 6.00 2.62
N ASN A 221 22.78 5.98 3.88
CA ASN A 221 22.87 4.79 4.71
C ASN A 221 22.42 5.17 6.13
N VAL A 222 21.28 4.65 6.57
CA VAL A 222 20.70 4.94 7.88
C VAL A 222 20.58 3.66 8.68
N THR A 223 21.06 3.70 9.92
CA THR A 223 21.09 2.53 10.81
C THR A 223 20.50 2.86 12.16
N VAL A 224 19.74 1.90 12.70
CA VAL A 224 19.30 1.90 14.10
C VAL A 224 19.61 0.53 14.68
N SER A 225 20.11 0.50 15.91
CA SER A 225 20.63 -0.72 16.50
C SER A 225 20.46 -0.79 18.01
N GLN A 226 20.42 -2.00 18.54
CA GLN A 226 20.45 -2.26 19.97
C GLN A 226 21.41 -3.41 20.24
N THR A 227 22.25 -3.27 21.26
CA THR A 227 23.02 -4.39 21.79
C THR A 227 22.11 -5.15 22.75
N VAL A 228 21.90 -6.44 22.48
CA VAL A 228 21.11 -7.32 23.32
C VAL A 228 22.05 -8.24 24.07
N SER A 229 21.86 -8.36 25.38
CA SER A 229 22.70 -9.14 26.29
C SER A 229 22.01 -10.42 26.76
N SER A 230 22.71 -11.24 27.54
CA SER A 230 22.22 -12.51 28.11
C SER A 230 21.80 -13.56 27.07
N LEU A 231 22.42 -13.53 25.89
CA LEU A 231 22.20 -14.53 24.85
C LEU A 231 22.96 -15.83 25.20
N THR A 232 22.39 -16.98 24.88
CA THR A 232 23.05 -18.27 25.03
C THR A 232 23.79 -18.61 23.74
N LYS A 233 25.12 -18.63 23.78
CA LYS A 233 25.96 -18.96 22.62
C LYS A 233 25.56 -20.31 22.01
N GLY A 234 25.41 -20.36 20.69
CA GLY A 234 25.02 -21.55 19.93
C GLY A 234 23.52 -21.81 19.85
N LYS A 235 22.68 -21.04 20.55
CA LYS A 235 21.21 -21.12 20.44
C LYS A 235 20.67 -20.23 19.32
N TYR A 236 19.46 -20.54 18.87
CA TYR A 236 18.76 -19.82 17.81
C TYR A 236 17.85 -18.75 18.38
N TYR A 237 17.73 -17.66 17.63
CA TYR A 237 16.90 -16.52 17.98
C TYR A 237 16.13 -16.05 16.75
N HIS A 238 14.94 -15.51 16.95
CA HIS A 238 14.10 -14.98 15.87
C HIS A 238 13.86 -13.49 16.04
N VAL A 239 14.02 -12.74 14.94
CA VAL A 239 13.69 -11.32 14.85
C VAL A 239 12.41 -11.13 14.04
N PHE A 240 11.40 -10.54 14.68
CA PHE A 240 10.16 -10.12 14.04
C PHE A 240 10.05 -8.59 14.03
N ALA A 241 9.37 -8.04 13.05
CA ALA A 241 9.01 -6.63 13.02
C ALA A 241 7.70 -6.43 12.28
N ASN A 242 6.90 -5.47 12.72
CA ASN A 242 5.82 -4.92 11.91
C ASN A 242 6.45 -3.84 11.04
N GLU A 243 6.62 -4.13 9.74
CA GLU A 243 7.41 -3.30 8.84
C GLU A 243 6.60 -2.74 7.67
N ALA A 244 6.97 -1.54 7.23
CA ALA A 244 6.53 -0.93 5.98
C ALA A 244 7.75 -0.36 5.27
N TRP A 245 7.93 -0.62 3.98
CA TRP A 245 9.09 -0.11 3.24
C TRP A 245 8.64 0.58 1.96
N SER A 246 9.58 1.21 1.27
CA SER A 246 9.25 2.25 0.30
C SER A 246 10.48 2.63 -0.48
N CYS A 247 10.45 2.53 -1.81
CA CYS A 247 11.47 3.11 -2.66
C CYS A 247 10.82 4.01 -3.72
N MET A 248 11.02 5.31 -3.53
CA MET A 248 10.70 6.33 -4.51
C MET A 248 11.88 6.53 -5.44
N SER A 249 11.60 6.76 -6.72
CA SER A 249 12.53 7.35 -7.67
C SER A 249 11.72 8.18 -8.67
N THR A 250 12.26 9.33 -9.06
CA THR A 250 11.73 10.16 -10.16
C THR A 250 12.06 9.57 -11.54
N ALA A 251 13.02 8.64 -11.59
CA ALA A 251 13.46 7.92 -12.77
C ALA A 251 13.22 6.40 -12.61
N LYS A 252 13.51 5.60 -13.64
CA LYS A 252 13.46 4.14 -13.54
C LYS A 252 14.59 3.73 -12.59
N PRO A 253 14.29 3.19 -11.41
CA PRO A 253 15.34 2.81 -10.48
C PRO A 253 16.17 1.67 -11.09
N LYS A 254 17.48 1.74 -10.92
CA LYS A 254 18.37 0.63 -11.24
C LYS A 254 18.18 -0.46 -10.19
N ASN A 255 18.56 -1.69 -10.53
CA ASN A 255 18.60 -2.77 -9.56
C ASN A 255 19.52 -2.39 -8.39
N GLY A 256 19.07 -2.60 -7.15
CA GLY A 256 19.83 -2.24 -5.96
C GLY A 256 19.84 -0.74 -5.62
N THR A 257 19.01 0.08 -6.26
CA THR A 257 18.89 1.50 -5.88
C THR A 257 18.47 1.65 -4.42
N CYS A 258 17.59 0.78 -3.91
CA CYS A 258 17.17 0.76 -2.51
C CYS A 258 17.47 -0.59 -1.85
N GLU A 259 17.95 -0.56 -0.62
CA GLU A 259 18.30 -1.71 0.19
C GLU A 259 17.73 -1.62 1.60
N TRP A 260 17.31 -2.76 2.15
CA TRP A 260 16.91 -2.93 3.55
C TRP A 260 17.56 -4.19 4.09
N SER A 261 18.11 -4.13 5.29
CA SER A 261 18.77 -5.29 5.88
C SER A 261 18.70 -5.32 7.40
N ILE A 262 18.76 -6.51 7.97
CA ILE A 262 18.99 -6.73 9.40
C ILE A 262 20.26 -7.54 9.55
N THR A 263 21.13 -7.10 10.46
CA THR A 263 22.31 -7.87 10.88
C THR A 263 22.27 -8.19 12.36
N ALA A 264 22.80 -9.36 12.73
CA ALA A 264 23.03 -9.78 14.10
C ALA A 264 24.55 -10.01 14.27
N GLY A 265 25.25 -9.04 14.86
CA GLY A 265 26.70 -8.99 14.83
C GLY A 265 27.21 -8.95 13.38
N LYS A 266 27.95 -9.98 12.96
CA LYS A 266 28.47 -10.13 11.58
C LYS A 266 27.51 -10.88 10.64
N GLN A 267 26.42 -11.45 11.15
CA GLN A 267 25.49 -12.24 10.34
C GLN A 267 24.46 -11.32 9.67
N GLN A 268 24.27 -11.42 8.36
CA GLN A 268 23.13 -10.80 7.67
C GLN A 268 21.95 -11.76 7.69
N ILE A 269 20.91 -11.41 8.43
CA ILE A 269 19.77 -12.30 8.71
C ILE A 269 18.55 -11.96 7.83
N PHE A 270 18.57 -10.74 7.27
CA PHE A 270 17.60 -10.27 6.30
C PHE A 270 18.29 -9.32 5.31
N TYR A 271 17.92 -9.47 4.05
CA TYR A 271 18.29 -8.55 2.98
C TYR A 271 17.16 -8.45 1.96
N ARG A 272 16.82 -7.22 1.59
CA ARG A 272 15.89 -6.89 0.51
C ARG A 272 16.54 -5.78 -0.31
N GLN A 273 16.48 -5.91 -1.62
CA GLN A 273 16.83 -4.83 -2.54
C GLN A 273 15.71 -4.65 -3.56
N LEU A 274 15.58 -3.44 -4.09
CA LEU A 274 14.65 -3.18 -5.17
C LEU A 274 15.12 -3.85 -6.46
N ASP A 275 14.23 -4.63 -7.08
CA ASP A 275 14.40 -5.13 -8.44
C ASP A 275 14.13 -4.01 -9.47
N GLY A 276 15.10 -3.75 -10.36
CA GLY A 276 14.99 -2.76 -11.43
C GLY A 276 13.96 -3.10 -12.52
N SER A 277 13.30 -4.26 -12.45
CA SER A 277 12.19 -4.66 -13.31
C SER A 277 10.84 -4.05 -12.90
N VAL A 278 10.74 -3.46 -11.70
CA VAL A 278 9.50 -2.84 -11.20
C VAL A 278 9.19 -1.58 -12.03
N PRO A 279 7.99 -1.48 -12.65
CA PRO A 279 7.63 -0.34 -13.49
C PRO A 279 7.59 0.98 -12.70
N TYR A 280 7.83 2.09 -13.40
CA TYR A 280 7.82 3.46 -12.88
C TYR A 280 6.65 3.75 -11.94
N SER A 281 6.88 4.69 -11.02
CA SER A 281 6.10 4.99 -9.81
C SER A 281 6.40 4.01 -8.68
N GLU A 282 6.97 4.55 -7.60
CA GLU A 282 6.64 4.12 -6.25
C GLU A 282 6.68 2.59 -6.02
N SER A 283 7.86 2.02 -5.75
CA SER A 283 7.93 0.64 -5.23
C SER A 283 7.69 0.66 -3.72
N TYR A 284 6.42 0.68 -3.35
CA TYR A 284 5.95 0.61 -1.97
C TYR A 284 4.98 -0.56 -1.82
N PRO A 285 4.86 -1.14 -0.62
CA PRO A 285 3.56 -1.41 -0.03
C PRO A 285 2.83 -0.10 0.32
N LYS A 286 2.22 0.58 -0.66
CA LYS A 286 1.13 1.60 -0.53
C LYS A 286 0.83 2.18 -1.92
N ARG A 287 -0.40 2.30 -2.42
CA ARG A 287 -1.74 2.30 -1.83
C ARG A 287 -2.63 1.31 -2.59
N PRO A 288 -3.68 0.73 -1.96
CA PRO A 288 -4.07 0.86 -0.58
C PRO A 288 -3.84 -0.49 0.07
N TYR A 289 -2.79 -0.60 0.85
CA TYR A 289 -2.77 -1.52 1.95
C TYR A 289 -3.45 -0.83 3.15
N PRO A 290 -4.68 -1.15 3.56
CA PRO A 290 -5.24 -0.72 4.84
C PRO A 290 -4.56 -1.26 6.09
N ARG A 291 -3.50 -2.08 5.98
CA ARG A 291 -2.53 -2.23 7.07
C ARG A 291 -1.20 -1.71 6.57
N ARG A 292 -0.78 -0.55 7.07
CA ARG A 292 0.47 0.11 6.69
C ARG A 292 1.70 -0.78 6.93
N TYR A 293 1.58 -1.83 7.75
CA TYR A 293 2.66 -2.71 8.18
C TYR A 293 2.33 -4.19 7.92
N ILE A 294 3.34 -4.96 7.52
CA ILE A 294 3.33 -6.43 7.51
C ILE A 294 4.16 -6.94 8.67
N ASN A 295 3.74 -8.01 9.35
CA ASN A 295 4.65 -8.76 10.20
C ASN A 295 5.64 -9.49 9.30
N SER A 296 6.94 -9.33 9.59
CA SER A 296 7.99 -10.09 8.95
C SER A 296 7.82 -11.60 9.18
N LYS A 297 8.47 -12.41 8.36
CA LYS A 297 8.36 -13.87 8.41
C LYS A 297 9.13 -14.53 9.57
N GLY A 298 9.74 -13.74 10.45
CA GLY A 298 10.71 -14.20 11.44
C GLY A 298 12.07 -14.44 10.79
N TYR A 299 13.07 -13.65 11.16
CA TYR A 299 14.44 -13.77 10.65
C TYR A 299 15.32 -14.42 11.71
N SER A 300 15.87 -15.59 11.40
CA SER A 300 16.59 -16.40 12.38
C SER A 300 18.10 -16.12 12.36
N PHE A 301 18.74 -16.21 13.53
CA PHE A 301 20.20 -16.23 13.66
C PHE A 301 20.66 -17.13 14.80
N THR A 302 21.93 -17.53 14.78
CA THR A 302 22.56 -18.26 15.88
C THR A 302 23.41 -17.30 16.70
N ALA A 303 23.24 -17.28 18.02
CA ALA A 303 24.03 -16.41 18.88
C ALA A 303 25.50 -16.83 18.91
N THR A 304 26.40 -15.91 18.56
CA THR A 304 27.86 -16.14 18.55
C THR A 304 28.55 -15.68 19.84
N SER A 305 27.85 -14.88 20.65
CA SER A 305 28.31 -14.25 21.88
C SER A 305 27.11 -14.06 22.82
N GLU A 306 27.37 -13.80 24.10
CA GLU A 306 26.34 -13.45 25.09
C GLU A 306 25.77 -12.06 24.87
N GLU A 307 26.51 -11.22 24.14
CA GLU A 307 26.06 -9.90 23.69
C GLU A 307 26.20 -9.78 22.18
N MET A 308 25.13 -9.33 21.52
CA MET A 308 25.13 -9.11 20.07
C MET A 308 24.41 -7.81 19.71
N LYS A 309 25.05 -7.03 18.83
CA LYS A 309 24.43 -5.84 18.23
C LYS A 309 23.51 -6.26 17.10
N ILE A 310 22.21 -6.00 17.24
CA ILE A 310 21.22 -6.17 16.16
C ILE A 310 21.02 -4.82 15.47
N THR A 311 21.23 -4.77 14.16
CA THR A 311 21.18 -3.51 13.38
C THR A 311 20.16 -3.61 12.28
N PHE A 312 19.22 -2.67 12.26
CA PHE A 312 18.33 -2.40 11.14
C PHE A 312 18.98 -1.34 10.26
N ARG A 313 18.95 -1.54 8.94
CA ARG A 313 19.54 -0.62 7.97
C ARG A 313 18.59 -0.39 6.80
N VAL A 314 18.44 0.88 6.41
CA VAL A 314 17.93 1.28 5.09
C VAL A 314 19.02 2.03 4.36
N ALA A 315 19.22 1.71 3.09
CA ALA A 315 20.23 2.37 2.29
C ALA A 315 19.78 2.62 0.85
N ARG A 316 20.43 3.61 0.26
CA ARG A 316 20.31 3.99 -1.14
C ARG A 316 21.72 4.18 -1.72
N PRO A 317 22.40 3.10 -2.12
CA PRO A 317 23.80 3.17 -2.56
C PRO A 317 24.01 4.08 -3.77
N PHE A 318 22.98 4.20 -4.62
CA PHE A 318 22.98 5.06 -5.80
C PHE A 318 21.95 6.17 -5.62
N LEU A 319 22.41 7.41 -5.42
CA LEU A 319 21.51 8.55 -5.35
C LEU A 319 20.94 8.91 -6.73
N ASP A 320 19.65 9.16 -6.72
CA ASP A 320 18.82 9.80 -7.74
C ASP A 320 17.86 10.75 -6.98
N ASP A 321 16.90 11.39 -7.65
CA ASP A 321 15.95 12.29 -6.94
C ASP A 321 14.85 11.55 -6.14
N GLY A 322 15.18 10.36 -5.63
CA GLY A 322 14.28 9.47 -4.90
C GLY A 322 14.58 9.36 -3.41
N SER A 323 13.90 8.41 -2.76
CA SER A 323 14.17 8.04 -1.37
C SER A 323 13.88 6.58 -1.08
N ALA A 324 14.61 6.01 -0.12
CA ALA A 324 14.29 4.71 0.48
C ALA A 324 13.77 4.97 1.89
N THR A 325 12.68 4.34 2.31
CA THR A 325 12.20 4.44 3.69
C THR A 325 11.86 3.06 4.26
N TRP A 326 11.99 2.94 5.57
CA TRP A 326 11.61 1.77 6.34
C TRP A 326 10.94 2.20 7.64
N SER A 327 9.64 1.95 7.74
CA SER A 327 8.88 2.12 8.97
C SER A 327 8.88 0.81 9.76
N LEU A 328 9.19 0.88 11.05
CA LEU A 328 9.25 -0.26 11.96
C LEU A 328 8.35 0.00 13.18
N LYS A 329 7.67 -1.06 13.62
CA LYS A 329 6.81 -1.09 14.80
C LYS A 329 6.92 -2.47 15.46
N ASN A 330 6.77 -2.52 16.78
CA ASN A 330 6.71 -3.76 17.58
C ASN A 330 7.78 -4.78 17.17
N VAL A 331 9.05 -4.39 17.26
CA VAL A 331 10.14 -5.33 16.96
C VAL A 331 10.25 -6.37 18.07
N THR A 332 10.44 -7.62 17.71
CA THR A 332 10.50 -8.71 18.70
C THR A 332 11.74 -9.53 18.46
N LEU A 333 12.48 -9.81 19.53
CA LEU A 333 13.56 -10.79 19.55
C LEU A 333 13.22 -11.86 20.58
N THR A 334 13.15 -13.11 20.13
CA THR A 334 12.73 -14.26 20.96
C THR A 334 13.76 -15.38 20.89
N GLY A 335 13.86 -16.14 21.98
CA GLY A 335 14.76 -17.27 22.15
C GLY A 335 15.21 -17.39 23.62
N PRO A 336 16.13 -18.31 23.95
CA PRO A 336 16.81 -19.23 23.05
C PRO A 336 15.91 -20.36 22.54
N TRP A 337 16.07 -20.71 21.27
CA TRP A 337 15.44 -21.87 20.64
C TRP A 337 16.46 -22.95 20.31
N ASP A 338 16.02 -24.21 20.33
CA ASP A 338 16.78 -25.29 19.72
C ASP A 338 16.77 -25.18 18.19
N ALA A 339 17.76 -25.79 17.54
CA ALA A 339 17.87 -25.77 16.09
C ALA A 339 16.56 -26.26 15.45
N PRO A 340 16.10 -25.66 14.34
CA PRO A 340 14.98 -26.20 13.59
C PRO A 340 15.27 -27.67 13.28
N SER A 341 14.35 -28.57 13.66
CA SER A 341 14.41 -29.97 13.23
C SER A 341 14.43 -29.98 11.70
N LYS A 342 15.49 -30.54 11.12
CA LYS A 342 15.68 -30.62 9.66
C LYS A 342 14.59 -31.42 8.97
#